data_AF-A0A562RJN8-F1
#
_entry.id   AF-A0A562RJN8-F1
#
_cell.length_a   1.000
_cell.length_b   1.000
_cell.length_c   1.000
_cell.angle_alpha   90.00
_cell.angle_beta   90.00
_cell.angle_gamma   90.00
#
_symmetry.space_group_name_H-M   'P 1'
#
loop_
_entity.id
_entity.type
_entity.pdbx_description
1 polymer ?
#
loop_
_entity_poly.entity_id
_entity_poly.type
_entity_poly.pdbx_seq_one_letter_code
_entity_poly.pdbx_strand_id
1 'polypeptide(L)'
;MTTPCHFNSAQLSFEGSPLDQARCLLRTVKPHGIVAEAPADLPPVLSSLLASPAALGVTKAQLRSFLQTQGIAESTVGGSVTDRICHANSDDPNAPLARYFVIHDTSFKLGAGQDFDPDFINTAAWSGNKLSGLPDGKTHIYITRLGETRTDRTYGTPWRATQFEKPSTRFRGLFLHHELVQPRMGPGTQDFQSPDPGFTPAQYARLALQYVIAGVRRGEWMVPVYHCVLDLGVGDHDDPQHFDLAAWDAALQTTLAGVRAEQAEADVAVIAAAPTAPRARRTRPRKAGRTRTAKKAAPRRKVAVARKPAKKTSAKKKSPAKSPAKPPAKSRKTAAAVKKAGKKTAKTRARKSKKRA
;
A
#
# COMPACT_ATOMS: atom_id res chain seq x y z
N MET A 1 2.85 21.10 17.42
CA MET A 1 2.18 19.78 17.48
C MET A 1 1.33 19.70 16.23
N THR A 2 1.65 18.75 15.37
CA THR A 2 1.01 18.60 14.05
C THR A 2 -0.35 17.97 14.19
N THR A 3 -1.38 18.59 13.61
CA THR A 3 -2.74 18.07 13.67
C THR A 3 -2.86 16.75 12.86
N PRO A 4 -3.39 15.66 13.44
CA PRO A 4 -3.64 14.41 12.71
C PRO A 4 -4.70 14.59 11.61
N CYS A 5 -4.64 13.75 10.58
CA CYS A 5 -5.70 13.68 9.56
C CYS A 5 -6.98 13.12 10.18
N HIS A 6 -8.14 13.74 9.92
CA HIS A 6 -9.38 13.30 10.54
C HIS A 6 -9.87 11.97 9.94
N PHE A 7 -10.12 10.99 10.83
CA PHE A 7 -10.57 9.65 10.45
C PHE A 7 -11.99 9.37 10.95
N ASN A 8 -12.88 9.03 10.02
CA ASN A 8 -14.24 8.60 10.34
C ASN A 8 -14.26 7.08 10.61
N SER A 9 -14.27 6.71 11.89
CA SER A 9 -14.28 5.30 12.31
C SER A 9 -15.58 4.54 11.98
N ALA A 10 -16.68 5.24 11.71
CA ALA A 10 -17.91 4.59 11.24
C ALA A 10 -17.77 4.15 9.78
N GLN A 11 -17.17 5.00 8.94
CA GLN A 11 -16.97 4.76 7.51
C GLN A 11 -15.68 4.00 7.18
N LEU A 12 -14.76 3.87 8.15
CA LEU A 12 -13.42 3.32 7.95
C LEU A 12 -12.67 4.06 6.84
N SER A 13 -12.72 5.39 6.89
CA SER A 13 -12.08 6.28 5.90
C SER A 13 -11.63 7.57 6.56
N PHE A 14 -10.51 8.12 6.08
CA PHE A 14 -10.18 9.52 6.27
C PHE A 14 -11.21 10.41 5.56
N GLU A 15 -11.38 11.64 6.06
CA GLU A 15 -12.33 12.59 5.49
C GLU A 15 -11.82 13.21 4.18
N GLY A 16 -12.79 13.62 3.34
CA GLY A 16 -12.52 14.25 2.05
C GLY A 16 -12.43 13.26 0.89
N SER A 17 -12.17 13.80 -0.30
CA SER A 17 -11.92 13.01 -1.50
C SER A 17 -10.61 12.22 -1.37
N PRO A 18 -10.36 11.18 -2.19
CA PRO A 18 -9.06 10.49 -2.21
C PRO A 18 -7.87 11.44 -2.41
N LEU A 19 -8.05 12.53 -3.17
CA LEU A 19 -7.05 13.56 -3.36
C LEU A 19 -6.79 14.35 -2.06
N ASP A 20 -7.84 14.76 -1.36
CA ASP A 20 -7.73 15.47 -0.07
C ASP A 20 -7.07 14.58 0.99
N GLN A 21 -7.45 13.31 1.03
CA GLN A 21 -6.85 12.32 1.92
C GLN A 21 -5.36 12.18 1.66
N ALA A 22 -4.94 11.99 0.40
CA ALA A 22 -3.53 11.86 0.05
C ALA A 22 -2.71 13.13 0.37
N ARG A 23 -3.25 14.32 0.12
CA ARG A 23 -2.60 15.59 0.53
C ARG A 23 -2.35 15.65 2.03
N CYS A 24 -3.30 15.17 2.84
CA CYS A 24 -3.12 15.13 4.29
C CYS A 24 -2.14 14.03 4.73
N LEU A 25 -2.21 12.85 4.11
CA LEU A 25 -1.53 11.63 4.54
C LEU A 25 -0.10 11.47 3.99
N LEU A 26 0.29 12.28 3.00
CA LEU A 26 1.64 12.32 2.42
C LEU A 26 2.43 13.57 2.84
N ARG A 27 2.01 14.26 3.91
CA ARG A 27 2.75 15.42 4.43
C ARG A 27 4.20 15.03 4.75
N THR A 28 5.13 15.90 4.40
CA THR A 28 6.57 15.64 4.56
C THR A 28 6.91 15.25 6.00
N VAL A 29 7.61 14.13 6.15
CA VAL A 29 8.11 13.65 7.43
C VAL A 29 9.58 14.06 7.59
N LYS A 30 9.93 14.57 8.76
CA LYS A 30 11.27 14.97 9.18
C LYS A 30 11.72 14.10 10.36
N PRO A 31 13.03 14.09 10.69
CA PRO A 31 13.55 13.38 11.85
C PRO A 31 12.71 13.63 13.12
N HIS A 32 12.62 12.59 13.96
CA HIS A 32 11.88 12.61 15.23
C HIS A 32 10.35 12.74 15.09
N GLY A 33 9.80 12.30 13.97
CA GLY A 33 8.36 12.24 13.74
C GLY A 33 7.73 13.61 13.52
N ILE A 34 8.54 14.61 13.15
CA ILE A 34 8.06 15.95 12.87
C ILE A 34 7.43 15.95 11.48
N VAL A 35 6.11 16.13 11.41
CA VAL A 35 5.38 16.23 10.14
C VAL A 35 5.21 17.70 9.73
N ALA A 36 5.23 17.99 8.44
CA ALA A 36 4.90 19.33 7.95
C ALA A 36 3.42 19.66 8.23
N GLU A 37 3.11 20.89 8.65
CA GLU A 37 1.70 21.31 8.82
C GLU A 37 0.99 21.45 7.47
N ALA A 38 1.72 21.95 6.46
CA ALA A 38 1.18 22.14 5.11
C ALA A 38 0.82 20.78 4.48
N PRO A 39 -0.32 20.67 3.78
CA PRO A 39 -0.63 19.50 2.97
C PRO A 39 0.45 19.24 1.92
N ALA A 40 0.61 17.98 1.51
CA ALA A 40 1.52 17.61 0.45
C ALA A 40 1.11 18.22 -0.88
N ASP A 41 2.09 18.70 -1.65
CA ASP A 41 1.89 19.01 -3.06
C ASP A 41 1.97 17.69 -3.86
N LEU A 42 0.87 17.33 -4.51
CA LEU A 42 0.76 16.04 -5.17
C LEU A 42 1.17 16.17 -6.64
N PRO A 43 2.15 15.40 -7.10
CA PRO A 43 2.61 15.46 -8.48
C PRO A 43 1.51 15.00 -9.47
N PRO A 44 1.63 15.37 -10.76
CA PRO A 44 0.50 15.33 -11.69
C PRO A 44 -0.08 13.93 -11.93
N VAL A 45 0.75 12.88 -12.06
CA VAL A 45 0.24 11.54 -12.35
C VAL A 45 -0.56 11.02 -11.16
N LEU A 46 0.00 11.05 -9.96
CA LEU A 46 -0.67 10.65 -8.73
C LEU A 46 -1.97 11.44 -8.51
N SER A 47 -1.93 12.76 -8.70
CA SER A 47 -3.12 13.62 -8.64
C SER A 47 -4.22 13.16 -9.60
N SER A 48 -3.86 12.84 -10.85
CA SER A 48 -4.82 12.36 -11.85
C SER A 48 -5.43 11.01 -11.48
N LEU A 49 -4.63 10.07 -10.94
CA LEU A 49 -5.13 8.75 -10.53
C LEU A 49 -6.14 8.88 -9.38
N LEU A 50 -5.86 9.75 -8.40
CA LEU A 50 -6.71 9.96 -7.23
C LEU A 50 -7.95 10.82 -7.51
N ALA A 51 -7.90 11.68 -8.53
CA ALA A 51 -9.06 12.43 -9.00
C ALA A 51 -10.10 11.53 -9.69
N SER A 52 -9.70 10.36 -10.22
CA SER A 52 -10.60 9.39 -10.84
C SER A 52 -10.21 7.95 -10.47
N PRO A 53 -10.41 7.53 -9.20
CA PRO A 53 -9.86 6.27 -8.70
C PRO A 53 -10.34 5.02 -9.45
N ALA A 54 -11.57 5.03 -9.96
CA ALA A 54 -12.13 3.91 -10.73
C ALA A 54 -11.62 3.84 -12.18
N ALA A 55 -10.98 4.89 -12.68
CA ALA A 55 -10.41 4.94 -14.04
C ALA A 55 -9.00 4.34 -14.05
N LEU A 56 -8.90 3.01 -13.88
CA LEU A 56 -7.61 2.32 -13.87
C LEU A 56 -6.84 2.48 -15.19
N GLY A 57 -7.53 2.40 -16.33
CA GLY A 57 -6.88 2.49 -17.65
C GLY A 57 -5.80 1.41 -17.89
N VAL A 58 -5.84 0.32 -17.11
CA VAL A 58 -5.03 -0.89 -17.21
C VAL A 58 -5.87 -2.08 -16.72
N THR A 59 -5.63 -3.26 -17.27
CA THR A 59 -6.35 -4.51 -16.95
C THR A 59 -5.45 -5.49 -16.21
N LYS A 60 -6.07 -6.49 -15.55
CA LYS A 60 -5.35 -7.63 -14.95
C LYS A 60 -4.53 -8.41 -15.98
N ALA A 61 -5.03 -8.53 -17.21
CA ALA A 61 -4.32 -9.25 -18.29
C ALA A 61 -3.07 -8.49 -18.74
N GLN A 62 -3.19 -7.18 -18.99
CA GLN A 62 -2.05 -6.30 -19.29
C GLN A 62 -0.99 -6.36 -18.18
N LEU A 63 -1.41 -6.24 -16.93
CA LEU A 63 -0.50 -6.30 -15.79
C LEU A 63 0.20 -7.68 -15.69
N ARG A 64 -0.52 -8.79 -15.91
CA ARG A 64 0.08 -10.12 -15.94
C ARG A 64 1.13 -10.25 -17.04
N SER A 65 0.81 -9.79 -18.25
CA SER A 65 1.74 -9.78 -19.39
C SER A 65 3.01 -9.00 -19.03
N PHE A 66 2.84 -7.78 -18.53
CA PHE A 66 3.95 -6.95 -18.08
C PHE A 66 4.84 -7.67 -17.06
N LEU A 67 4.26 -8.29 -16.03
CA LEU A 67 5.05 -9.04 -15.03
C LEU A 67 5.82 -10.20 -15.65
N GLN A 68 5.20 -10.93 -16.61
CA GLN A 68 5.84 -12.03 -17.32
C GLN A 68 7.01 -11.54 -18.19
N THR A 69 6.81 -10.47 -18.96
CA THR A 69 7.83 -9.83 -19.79
C THR A 69 9.01 -9.33 -18.95
N GLN A 70 8.73 -8.78 -17.77
CA GLN A 70 9.76 -8.33 -16.82
C GLN A 70 10.40 -9.46 -16.00
N GLY A 71 9.97 -10.72 -16.17
CA GLY A 71 10.47 -11.85 -15.39
C GLY A 71 10.14 -11.78 -13.89
N ILE A 72 9.08 -11.05 -13.52
CA ILE A 72 8.68 -10.85 -12.13
C ILE A 72 7.63 -11.89 -11.75
N ALA A 73 7.99 -12.80 -10.84
CA ALA A 73 7.06 -13.79 -10.32
C ALA A 73 5.98 -13.13 -9.43
N GLU A 74 4.70 -13.40 -9.70
CA GLU A 74 3.55 -12.86 -8.92
C GLU A 74 3.67 -13.18 -7.41
N SER A 75 4.30 -14.30 -7.05
CA SER A 75 4.58 -14.69 -5.66
C SER A 75 5.50 -13.71 -4.91
N THR A 76 6.29 -12.89 -5.60
CA THR A 76 7.22 -11.91 -5.01
C THR A 76 6.61 -10.51 -4.85
N VAL A 77 5.39 -10.30 -5.36
CA VAL A 77 4.75 -8.98 -5.45
C VAL A 77 3.33 -8.97 -4.84
N GLY A 78 3.10 -9.79 -3.83
CA GLY A 78 1.85 -9.80 -3.06
C GLY A 78 0.85 -10.87 -3.47
N GLY A 79 1.24 -11.82 -4.32
CA GLY A 79 0.38 -12.91 -4.81
C GLY A 79 -0.23 -12.62 -6.17
N SER A 80 -1.21 -13.44 -6.57
CA SER A 80 -1.67 -13.41 -7.95
C SER A 80 -2.39 -12.11 -8.31
N VAL A 81 -2.20 -11.60 -9.53
CA VAL A 81 -2.87 -10.39 -10.02
C VAL A 81 -4.39 -10.58 -10.19
N THR A 82 -4.86 -11.83 -10.24
CA THR A 82 -6.29 -12.13 -10.27
C THR A 82 -6.90 -12.24 -8.89
N ASP A 83 -6.10 -12.47 -7.84
CA ASP A 83 -6.59 -12.54 -6.48
C ASP A 83 -7.14 -11.19 -6.03
N ARG A 84 -8.22 -11.23 -5.24
CA ARG A 84 -8.71 -10.03 -4.57
C ARG A 84 -7.70 -9.53 -3.53
N ILE A 85 -7.86 -8.27 -3.13
CA ILE A 85 -7.23 -7.77 -1.90
C ILE A 85 -8.13 -8.12 -0.69
N CYS A 86 -7.57 -8.06 0.51
CA CYS A 86 -8.30 -8.32 1.75
C CYS A 86 -9.38 -7.27 2.02
N HIS A 87 -10.39 -7.67 2.77
CA HIS A 87 -11.30 -6.75 3.45
C HIS A 87 -10.76 -6.35 4.82
N ALA A 88 -11.19 -5.18 5.29
CA ALA A 88 -10.99 -4.74 6.65
C ALA A 88 -11.71 -5.67 7.65
N ASN A 89 -11.56 -5.40 8.95
CA ASN A 89 -12.13 -6.23 10.02
C ASN A 89 -11.75 -7.72 9.94
N SER A 90 -10.48 -8.00 9.62
CA SER A 90 -9.98 -9.39 9.46
C SER A 90 -10.66 -10.16 8.32
N ASP A 91 -10.78 -9.50 7.16
CA ASP A 91 -11.35 -10.07 5.93
C ASP A 91 -12.86 -10.37 6.00
N ASP A 92 -13.61 -9.57 6.76
CA ASP A 92 -15.07 -9.60 6.78
C ASP A 92 -15.64 -9.15 5.43
N PRO A 93 -16.41 -9.97 4.71
CA PRO A 93 -16.91 -9.63 3.37
C PRO A 93 -17.86 -8.43 3.34
N ASN A 94 -18.41 -8.02 4.50
CA ASN A 94 -19.25 -6.83 4.61
C ASN A 94 -18.45 -5.56 4.96
N ALA A 95 -17.19 -5.71 5.37
CA ALA A 95 -16.28 -4.59 5.55
C ALA A 95 -15.77 -4.10 4.20
N PRO A 96 -15.28 -2.86 4.08
CA PRO A 96 -14.66 -2.40 2.84
C PRO A 96 -13.40 -3.20 2.53
N LEU A 97 -13.07 -3.34 1.24
CA LEU A 97 -11.73 -3.74 0.79
C LEU A 97 -10.68 -2.77 1.33
N ALA A 98 -9.41 -3.20 1.40
CA ALA A 98 -8.31 -2.31 1.75
C ALA A 98 -8.35 -1.02 0.90
N ARG A 99 -8.17 0.13 1.54
CA ARG A 99 -8.32 1.47 0.94
C ARG A 99 -7.00 2.21 0.80
N TYR A 100 -6.05 1.89 1.68
CA TYR A 100 -4.84 2.67 1.88
C TYR A 100 -3.59 1.89 1.51
N PHE A 101 -2.65 2.57 0.85
CA PHE A 101 -1.35 2.05 0.46
C PHE A 101 -0.29 2.71 1.35
N VAL A 102 0.08 2.02 2.43
CA VAL A 102 0.99 2.57 3.43
C VAL A 102 2.43 2.33 3.01
N ILE A 103 3.18 3.42 3.00
CA ILE A 103 4.61 3.48 2.70
C ILE A 103 5.33 3.60 4.03
N HIS A 104 6.15 2.60 4.31
CA HIS A 104 7.06 2.52 5.44
C HIS A 104 8.50 2.58 4.95
N ASP A 105 9.41 2.78 5.88
CA ASP A 105 10.75 2.24 5.72
C ASP A 105 11.17 1.40 6.91
N THR A 106 12.12 0.51 6.67
CA THR A 106 12.55 -0.47 7.67
C THR A 106 13.25 0.15 8.88
N SER A 107 13.69 1.40 8.77
CA SER A 107 14.45 2.12 9.77
C SER A 107 15.62 1.31 10.38
N PHE A 108 16.39 0.62 9.54
CA PHE A 108 17.42 -0.30 10.01
C PHE A 108 18.66 0.46 10.45
N LYS A 109 18.87 0.54 11.77
CA LYS A 109 20.07 1.15 12.32
C LYS A 109 21.34 0.46 11.84
N LEU A 110 22.24 1.23 11.23
CA LEU A 110 23.57 0.80 10.83
C LEU A 110 24.46 0.49 12.04
N GLY A 111 25.37 -0.45 11.85
CA GLY A 111 26.38 -0.82 12.85
C GLY A 111 27.44 0.26 13.04
N ALA A 112 28.21 0.15 14.12
CA ALA A 112 29.29 1.10 14.41
C ALA A 112 30.32 1.15 13.25
N GLY A 113 30.67 2.36 12.81
CA GLY A 113 31.63 2.59 11.73
C GLY A 113 31.06 2.44 10.31
N GLN A 114 29.78 2.11 10.17
CA GLN A 114 29.08 2.19 8.89
C GLN A 114 28.47 3.58 8.70
N ASP A 115 28.29 3.98 7.44
CA ASP A 115 27.66 5.23 7.03
C ASP A 115 26.70 5.01 5.84
N PHE A 116 26.23 6.12 5.24
CA PHE A 116 25.35 6.09 4.09
C PHE A 116 26.08 6.09 2.75
N ASP A 117 27.34 5.62 2.68
CA ASP A 117 28.07 5.52 1.42
C ASP A 117 27.24 4.79 0.35
N PRO A 118 26.75 5.50 -0.70
CA PRO A 118 25.87 4.92 -1.70
C PRO A 118 26.54 3.80 -2.48
N ASP A 119 27.87 3.82 -2.63
CA ASP A 119 28.64 2.80 -3.34
C ASP A 119 28.72 1.49 -2.53
N PHE A 120 28.32 1.53 -1.26
CA PHE A 120 28.15 0.36 -0.42
C PHE A 120 26.68 0.00 -0.21
N ILE A 121 25.87 0.90 0.36
CA ILE A 121 24.48 0.58 0.79
C ILE A 121 23.53 0.32 -0.39
N ASN A 122 23.85 0.79 -1.60
CA ASN A 122 23.06 0.54 -2.80
C ASN A 122 23.57 -0.65 -3.63
N THR A 123 24.32 -1.57 -3.00
CA THR A 123 24.86 -2.76 -3.69
C THR A 123 24.43 -4.06 -3.02
N ALA A 124 24.63 -5.18 -3.71
CA ALA A 124 24.41 -6.51 -3.14
C ALA A 124 25.41 -6.87 -2.04
N ALA A 125 26.51 -6.13 -1.90
CA ALA A 125 27.50 -6.35 -0.86
C ALA A 125 26.99 -5.95 0.54
N TRP A 126 26.11 -4.95 0.62
CA TRP A 126 25.50 -4.56 1.88
C TRP A 126 24.42 -5.57 2.31
N SER A 127 24.59 -6.14 3.51
CA SER A 127 23.71 -7.20 4.01
C SER A 127 22.25 -6.76 4.20
N GLY A 128 21.98 -5.47 4.34
CA GLY A 128 20.61 -4.93 4.42
C GLY A 128 19.78 -5.17 3.17
N ASN A 129 20.42 -5.40 2.01
CA ASN A 129 19.74 -5.76 0.76
C ASN A 129 19.44 -7.26 0.62
N LYS A 130 19.81 -8.11 1.59
CA LYS A 130 19.50 -9.54 1.53
C LYS A 130 18.06 -9.78 1.98
N LEU A 131 17.18 -10.14 1.05
CA LEU A 131 15.77 -10.46 1.35
C LEU A 131 15.60 -11.49 2.47
N SER A 132 16.51 -12.47 2.58
CA SER A 132 16.49 -13.51 3.60
C SER A 132 16.80 -13.00 5.02
N GLY A 133 17.37 -11.80 5.16
CA GLY A 133 17.63 -11.17 6.44
C GLY A 133 16.48 -10.31 6.98
N LEU A 134 15.41 -10.15 6.20
CA LEU A 134 14.27 -9.31 6.56
C LEU A 134 13.31 -10.06 7.50
N PRO A 135 12.76 -9.41 8.54
CA PRO A 135 11.92 -10.09 9.51
C PRO A 135 10.57 -10.51 8.92
N ASP A 136 10.04 -11.65 9.37
CA ASP A 136 8.72 -12.13 8.98
C ASP A 136 7.59 -11.49 9.80
N GLY A 137 6.40 -11.46 9.22
CA GLY A 137 5.18 -11.05 9.89
C GLY A 137 5.15 -9.59 10.30
N LYS A 138 5.69 -8.69 9.46
CA LYS A 138 5.66 -7.24 9.69
C LYS A 138 4.81 -6.50 8.67
N THR A 139 4.80 -6.96 7.42
CA THR A 139 4.28 -6.18 6.29
C THR A 139 3.59 -7.06 5.25
N HIS A 140 3.15 -6.47 4.14
CA HIS A 140 2.79 -7.27 2.95
C HIS A 140 4.01 -7.46 2.07
N ILE A 141 4.74 -6.38 1.78
CA ILE A 141 5.86 -6.37 0.84
C ILE A 141 7.08 -5.72 1.47
N TYR A 142 8.24 -6.34 1.24
CA TYR A 142 9.53 -5.69 1.38
C TYR A 142 10.10 -5.30 0.03
N ILE A 143 10.80 -4.16 -0.03
CA ILE A 143 11.51 -3.66 -1.20
C ILE A 143 12.94 -3.27 -0.80
N THR A 144 13.96 -3.96 -1.34
CA THR A 144 15.37 -3.65 -1.05
C THR A 144 15.82 -2.38 -1.75
N ARG A 145 17.01 -1.84 -1.41
CA ARG A 145 17.58 -0.69 -2.14
C ARG A 145 17.89 -1.00 -3.61
N LEU A 146 17.94 -2.28 -3.97
CA LEU A 146 18.11 -2.77 -5.34
C LEU A 146 16.78 -2.95 -6.09
N GLY A 147 15.64 -2.67 -5.45
CA GLY A 147 14.31 -2.87 -6.05
C GLY A 147 13.86 -4.33 -6.11
N GLU A 148 14.54 -5.24 -5.41
CA GLU A 148 14.10 -6.62 -5.24
C GLU A 148 12.97 -6.69 -4.23
N THR A 149 12.06 -7.67 -4.39
CA THR A 149 10.91 -7.82 -3.50
C THR A 149 10.78 -9.18 -2.87
N ARG A 150 10.18 -9.16 -1.68
CA ARG A 150 9.68 -10.35 -1.01
C ARG A 150 8.26 -10.08 -0.51
N THR A 151 7.36 -11.00 -0.82
CA THR A 151 6.04 -11.05 -0.19
C THR A 151 6.20 -11.67 1.19
N ASP A 152 5.96 -10.88 2.23
CA ASP A 152 5.80 -11.38 3.61
C ASP A 152 4.35 -11.86 3.81
N ARG A 153 3.38 -11.07 3.33
CA ARG A 153 1.97 -11.43 3.29
C ARG A 153 1.38 -11.05 1.95
N THR A 154 0.60 -11.95 1.37
CA THR A 154 -0.15 -11.63 0.14
C THR A 154 -1.16 -10.52 0.43
N TYR A 155 -1.53 -9.72 -0.57
CA TYR A 155 -2.55 -8.67 -0.38
C TYR A 155 -3.95 -9.21 -0.02
N GLY A 156 -4.18 -10.51 -0.16
CA GLY A 156 -5.39 -11.17 0.32
C GLY A 156 -5.39 -11.45 1.82
N THR A 157 -4.27 -11.27 2.52
CA THR A 157 -4.15 -11.53 3.96
C THR A 157 -4.37 -10.25 4.77
N PRO A 158 -5.41 -10.17 5.62
CA PRO A 158 -5.66 -8.96 6.41
C PRO A 158 -4.58 -8.77 7.51
N TRP A 159 -3.95 -7.60 7.52
CA TRP A 159 -2.84 -7.28 8.41
C TRP A 159 -2.98 -5.94 9.14
N ARG A 160 -2.08 -5.69 10.11
CA ARG A 160 -1.89 -4.43 10.82
C ARG A 160 -0.40 -4.20 11.03
N ALA A 161 0.10 -2.99 10.78
CA ALA A 161 1.51 -2.66 11.02
C ALA A 161 1.73 -1.34 11.77
N THR A 162 0.69 -0.54 12.01
CA THR A 162 0.82 0.81 12.58
C THR A 162 0.28 0.89 14.02
N GLN A 163 0.64 1.94 14.79
CA GLN A 163 0.04 2.18 16.10
C GLN A 163 -1.44 2.59 15.96
N PHE A 164 -1.78 3.35 14.92
CA PHE A 164 -3.14 3.74 14.56
C PHE A 164 -4.09 2.54 14.47
N GLU A 165 -3.61 1.40 13.93
CA GLU A 165 -4.41 0.20 13.76
C GLU A 165 -4.63 -0.63 15.04
N LYS A 166 -3.74 -0.52 16.03
CA LYS A 166 -3.74 -1.40 17.21
C LYS A 166 -5.02 -1.33 18.05
N PRO A 167 -5.62 -0.15 18.31
CA PRO A 167 -6.80 -0.04 19.17
C PRO A 167 -8.05 -0.73 18.64
N SER A 168 -8.14 -1.05 17.34
CA SER A 168 -9.35 -1.64 16.76
C SER A 168 -9.05 -2.79 15.79
N THR A 169 -9.71 -3.93 15.99
CA THR A 169 -9.69 -5.04 15.03
C THR A 169 -10.38 -4.67 13.71
N ARG A 170 -11.26 -3.65 13.71
CA ARG A 170 -11.96 -3.18 12.51
C ARG A 170 -11.00 -2.62 11.45
N PHE A 171 -9.81 -2.18 11.85
CA PHE A 171 -8.81 -1.61 10.94
C PHE A 171 -7.93 -2.67 10.28
N ARG A 172 -7.90 -3.90 10.81
CA ARG A 172 -7.08 -4.98 10.26
C ARG A 172 -7.53 -5.34 8.84
N GLY A 173 -6.63 -5.16 7.86
CA GLY A 173 -6.91 -5.36 6.43
C GLY A 173 -7.42 -4.11 5.71
N LEU A 174 -7.51 -2.96 6.38
CA LEU A 174 -7.86 -1.68 5.73
C LEU A 174 -6.65 -1.06 5.00
N PHE A 175 -5.44 -1.41 5.41
CA PHE A 175 -4.16 -0.86 4.97
C PHE A 175 -3.29 -1.97 4.35
N LEU A 176 -2.70 -1.69 3.19
CA LEU A 176 -1.65 -2.52 2.58
C LEU A 176 -0.29 -1.87 2.86
N HIS A 177 0.58 -2.59 3.54
CA HIS A 177 1.87 -2.10 4.05
C HIS A 177 3.04 -2.49 3.13
N HIS A 178 3.93 -1.55 2.88
CA HIS A 178 5.11 -1.70 2.03
C HIS A 178 6.34 -1.15 2.77
N GLU A 179 7.27 -2.03 3.07
CA GLU A 179 8.52 -1.72 3.78
C GLU A 179 9.66 -1.53 2.79
N LEU A 180 10.13 -0.29 2.64
CA LEU A 180 11.30 0.01 1.83
C LEU A 180 12.55 -0.06 2.72
N VAL A 181 13.56 -0.82 2.30
CA VAL A 181 14.83 -0.89 3.06
C VAL A 181 15.49 0.49 3.07
N GLN A 182 15.57 1.08 4.26
CA GLN A 182 16.29 2.34 4.49
C GLN A 182 17.18 2.18 5.72
N PRO A 183 18.51 2.30 5.56
CA PRO A 183 19.41 2.32 6.71
C PRO A 183 19.21 3.61 7.51
N ARG A 184 19.50 3.54 8.80
CA ARG A 184 19.40 4.67 9.73
C ARG A 184 20.69 4.88 10.50
N MET A 185 20.92 6.11 10.92
CA MET A 185 21.99 6.50 11.84
C MET A 185 21.47 7.38 12.98
N GLY A 186 22.28 7.50 14.02
CA GLY A 186 22.01 8.33 15.18
C GLY A 186 22.81 7.89 16.41
N PRO A 187 23.02 8.79 17.39
CA PRO A 187 23.76 8.48 18.60
C PRO A 187 23.08 7.40 19.47
N GLY A 188 23.87 6.55 20.12
CA GLY A 188 23.37 5.57 21.09
C GLY A 188 22.41 4.56 20.45
N THR A 189 21.14 4.57 20.87
CA THR A 189 20.07 3.73 20.31
C THR A 189 19.17 4.47 19.32
N GLN A 190 19.44 5.75 19.04
CA GLN A 190 18.60 6.57 18.16
C GLN A 190 18.89 6.31 16.69
N ASP A 191 17.88 6.45 15.83
CA ASP A 191 17.89 6.08 14.41
C ASP A 191 17.16 7.11 13.53
N PHE A 192 17.19 8.38 13.94
CA PHE A 192 16.45 9.46 13.28
C PHE A 192 17.09 10.00 11.99
N GLN A 193 18.32 9.61 11.65
CA GLN A 193 18.99 10.07 10.42
C GLN A 193 18.79 9.03 9.31
N SER A 194 18.51 9.50 8.09
CA SER A 194 18.41 8.69 6.87
C SER A 194 19.38 9.18 5.79
N PRO A 195 19.65 8.35 4.77
CA PRO A 195 20.31 8.79 3.55
C PRO A 195 19.59 9.95 2.88
N ASP A 196 20.33 10.75 2.13
CA ASP A 196 19.81 11.75 1.19
C ASP A 196 20.49 11.55 -0.18
N PRO A 197 19.77 11.10 -1.22
CA PRO A 197 18.35 10.78 -1.24
C PRO A 197 17.98 9.56 -0.38
N GLY A 198 16.78 9.57 0.20
CA GLY A 198 16.31 8.52 1.11
C GLY A 198 16.15 7.16 0.44
N PHE A 199 15.62 7.15 -0.79
CA PHE A 199 15.31 5.94 -1.54
C PHE A 199 15.94 5.97 -2.92
N THR A 200 16.27 4.79 -3.44
CA THR A 200 16.88 4.66 -4.77
C THR A 200 15.83 4.71 -5.88
N PRO A 201 16.24 5.02 -7.13
CA PRO A 201 15.36 4.89 -8.29
C PRO A 201 14.75 3.48 -8.43
N ALA A 202 15.50 2.43 -8.09
CA ALA A 202 15.01 1.05 -8.13
C ALA A 202 13.90 0.79 -7.11
N GLN A 203 13.99 1.40 -5.92
CA GLN A 203 12.92 1.36 -4.91
C GLN A 203 11.66 2.04 -5.42
N TYR A 204 11.77 3.24 -6.00
CA TYR A 204 10.62 3.95 -6.55
C TYR A 204 9.95 3.18 -7.69
N ALA A 205 10.73 2.64 -8.63
CA ALA A 205 10.23 1.80 -9.73
C ALA A 205 9.45 0.61 -9.19
N ARG A 206 9.99 -0.06 -8.18
CA ARG A 206 9.32 -1.22 -7.58
C ARG A 206 8.08 -0.84 -6.77
N LEU A 207 8.13 0.25 -6.01
CA LEU A 207 6.98 0.74 -5.25
C LEU A 207 5.84 1.17 -6.17
N ALA A 208 6.15 1.82 -7.29
CA ALA A 208 5.20 2.15 -8.35
C ALA A 208 4.52 0.89 -8.90
N LEU A 209 5.28 -0.17 -9.19
CA LEU A 209 4.71 -1.47 -9.58
C LEU A 209 3.77 -2.04 -8.52
N GLN A 210 4.16 -2.02 -7.23
CA GLN A 210 3.29 -2.49 -6.16
C GLN A 210 1.99 -1.69 -6.06
N TYR A 211 2.05 -0.37 -6.26
CA TYR A 211 0.86 0.50 -6.28
C TYR A 211 -0.07 0.15 -7.46
N VAL A 212 0.49 -0.10 -8.65
CA VAL A 212 -0.27 -0.57 -9.82
C VAL A 212 -0.93 -1.92 -9.55
N ILE A 213 -0.19 -2.89 -9.00
CA ILE A 213 -0.72 -4.21 -8.67
C ILE A 213 -1.87 -4.10 -7.67
N ALA A 214 -1.68 -3.34 -6.59
CA ALA A 214 -2.70 -3.17 -5.55
C ALA A 214 -3.97 -2.49 -6.11
N GLY A 215 -3.81 -1.40 -6.88
CA GLY A 215 -4.92 -0.70 -7.52
C GLY A 215 -5.70 -1.56 -8.51
N VAL A 216 -5.01 -2.29 -9.39
CA VAL A 216 -5.63 -3.21 -10.36
C VAL A 216 -6.38 -4.36 -9.67
N ARG A 217 -5.80 -4.93 -8.61
CA ARG A 217 -6.46 -5.99 -7.83
C ARG A 217 -7.68 -5.48 -7.07
N ARG A 218 -7.61 -4.25 -6.56
CA ARG A 218 -8.73 -3.56 -5.92
C ARG A 218 -9.86 -3.21 -6.90
N GLY A 219 -9.52 -2.91 -8.14
CA GLY A 219 -10.43 -2.30 -9.11
C GLY A 219 -10.47 -0.77 -9.06
N GLU A 220 -9.67 -0.15 -8.19
CA GLU A 220 -9.63 1.31 -7.98
C GLU A 220 -8.27 1.72 -7.40
N TRP A 221 -7.76 2.89 -7.78
CA TRP A 221 -6.56 3.50 -7.19
C TRP A 221 -6.71 3.70 -5.68
N MET A 222 -5.66 3.36 -4.93
CA MET A 222 -5.63 3.44 -3.47
C MET A 222 -5.06 4.77 -2.99
N VAL A 223 -5.46 5.22 -1.80
CA VAL A 223 -4.88 6.44 -1.22
C VAL A 223 -3.53 6.10 -0.59
N PRO A 224 -2.40 6.68 -1.07
CA PRO A 224 -1.11 6.47 -0.45
C PRO A 224 -0.99 7.22 0.88
N VAL A 225 -0.23 6.65 1.81
CA VAL A 225 -0.11 7.13 3.19
C VAL A 225 1.31 6.92 3.70
N TYR A 226 1.87 7.93 4.36
CA TYR A 226 3.11 7.76 5.14
C TYR A 226 2.81 7.24 6.54
N HIS A 227 3.61 6.28 7.01
CA HIS A 227 3.43 5.66 8.32
C HIS A 227 3.43 6.67 9.47
N CYS A 228 4.42 7.56 9.54
CA CYS A 228 4.51 8.60 10.57
C CYS A 228 3.24 9.48 10.60
N VAL A 229 2.73 9.87 9.42
CA VAL A 229 1.53 10.73 9.32
C VAL A 229 0.27 10.00 9.82
N LEU A 230 0.17 8.70 9.53
CA LEU A 230 -0.91 7.83 10.01
C LEU A 230 -0.90 7.68 11.54
N ASP A 231 0.29 7.61 12.13
CA ASP A 231 0.50 7.42 13.57
C ASP A 231 0.51 8.73 14.38
N LEU A 232 0.26 9.89 13.75
CA LEU A 232 0.24 11.17 14.45
C LEU A 232 -0.70 11.17 15.66
N GLY A 233 -0.13 11.47 16.84
CA GLY A 233 -0.84 11.50 18.12
C GLY A 233 -0.96 10.15 18.84
N VAL A 234 -0.51 9.05 18.23
CA VAL A 234 -0.56 7.70 18.81
C VAL A 234 0.76 6.92 18.70
N GLY A 235 1.73 7.38 17.91
CA GLY A 235 3.05 6.78 17.75
C GLY A 235 4.17 7.81 17.73
N ASP A 236 5.40 7.30 17.68
CA ASP A 236 6.67 8.05 17.72
C ASP A 236 7.58 7.74 16.52
N HIS A 237 7.04 7.06 15.51
CA HIS A 237 7.75 6.72 14.27
C HIS A 237 8.02 7.96 13.40
N ASP A 238 9.07 7.91 12.58
CA ASP A 238 9.46 8.99 11.67
C ASP A 238 9.66 8.56 10.21
N ASP A 239 9.13 7.40 9.83
CA ASP A 239 9.19 6.88 8.46
C ASP A 239 7.97 7.24 7.59
N PRO A 240 8.14 7.38 6.25
CA PRO A 240 9.40 7.40 5.54
C PRO A 240 10.06 8.78 5.56
N GLN A 241 11.39 8.84 5.71
CA GLN A 241 12.15 10.09 5.59
C GLN A 241 12.77 10.27 4.20
N HIS A 242 12.94 11.53 3.80
CA HIS A 242 13.45 11.95 2.48
C HIS A 242 12.75 11.24 1.30
N PHE A 243 11.44 10.99 1.43
CA PHE A 243 10.65 10.47 0.32
C PHE A 243 10.41 11.57 -0.71
N ASP A 244 10.92 11.37 -1.92
CA ASP A 244 10.67 12.21 -3.08
C ASP A 244 9.39 11.77 -3.82
N LEU A 245 8.32 12.54 -3.65
CA LEU A 245 7.05 12.31 -4.34
C LEU A 245 7.18 12.44 -5.87
N ALA A 246 8.02 13.36 -6.37
CA ALA A 246 8.18 13.57 -7.81
C ALA A 246 8.93 12.41 -8.47
N ALA A 247 9.96 11.87 -7.80
CA ALA A 247 10.66 10.67 -8.27
C ALA A 247 9.72 9.45 -8.32
N TRP A 248 8.86 9.29 -7.31
CA TRP A 248 7.87 8.22 -7.32
C TRP A 248 6.79 8.41 -8.40
N ASP A 249 6.35 9.64 -8.65
CA ASP A 249 5.41 9.98 -9.73
C ASP A 249 5.96 9.64 -11.12
N ALA A 250 7.22 9.97 -11.37
CA ALA A 250 7.91 9.61 -12.61
C ALA A 250 8.01 8.09 -12.78
N ALA A 251 8.27 7.36 -11.69
CA ALA A 251 8.23 5.90 -11.68
C ALA A 251 6.83 5.36 -11.98
N LEU A 252 5.77 5.92 -11.38
CA LEU A 252 4.37 5.57 -11.67
C LEU A 252 4.03 5.79 -13.14
N GLN A 253 4.42 6.93 -13.71
CA GLN A 253 4.23 7.22 -15.13
C GLN A 253 4.87 6.14 -16.01
N THR A 254 6.12 5.80 -15.73
CA THR A 254 6.90 4.81 -16.48
C THR A 254 6.26 3.43 -16.37
N THR A 255 5.90 2.99 -15.16
CA THR A 255 5.26 1.70 -14.93
C THR A 255 3.91 1.61 -15.67
N LEU A 256 3.06 2.62 -15.56
CA LEU A 256 1.77 2.65 -16.24
C LEU A 256 1.91 2.63 -17.76
N ALA A 257 2.88 3.36 -18.31
CA ALA A 257 3.18 3.33 -19.74
C ALA A 257 3.59 1.92 -20.19
N GLY A 258 4.48 1.25 -19.46
CA GLY A 258 4.90 -0.13 -19.73
C GLY A 258 3.72 -1.11 -19.70
N VAL A 259 2.90 -1.07 -18.65
CA VAL A 259 1.72 -1.96 -18.54
C VAL A 259 0.72 -1.73 -19.67
N ARG A 260 0.53 -0.48 -20.12
CA ARG A 260 -0.38 -0.15 -21.23
C ARG A 260 0.15 -0.65 -22.58
N ALA A 261 1.46 -0.61 -22.80
CA ALA A 261 2.09 -1.00 -24.04
C ALA A 261 1.88 -2.49 -24.39
N GLU A 262 1.81 -3.38 -23.39
CA GLU A 262 1.59 -4.83 -23.57
C GLU A 262 0.33 -5.17 -24.39
N GLN A 263 -0.72 -4.35 -24.31
CA GLN A 263 -1.95 -4.55 -25.10
C GLN A 263 -1.74 -4.24 -26.57
N ALA A 264 -0.95 -3.20 -26.88
CA ALA A 264 -0.70 -2.80 -28.25
C ALA A 264 0.07 -3.90 -29.01
N GLU A 265 1.01 -4.56 -28.35
CA GLU A 265 1.76 -5.66 -28.95
C GLU A 265 0.89 -6.91 -29.14
N ALA A 266 0.05 -7.26 -28.17
CA ALA A 266 -0.90 -8.37 -28.29
C ALA A 266 -1.91 -8.14 -29.43
N ASP A 267 -2.46 -6.94 -29.56
CA ASP A 267 -3.43 -6.61 -30.61
C ASP A 267 -2.79 -6.64 -32.01
N VAL A 268 -1.54 -6.16 -32.14
CA VAL A 268 -0.78 -6.26 -33.40
C VAL A 268 -0.50 -7.72 -33.78
N ALA A 269 -0.14 -8.56 -32.81
CA ALA A 269 0.10 -9.98 -33.05
C ALA A 269 -1.18 -10.72 -33.52
N VAL A 270 -2.34 -10.39 -32.95
CA VAL A 270 -3.64 -10.95 -33.37
C VAL A 270 -4.00 -10.53 -34.80
N ILE A 271 -3.74 -9.28 -35.18
CA ILE A 271 -3.97 -8.79 -36.56
C ILE A 271 -3.02 -9.50 -37.54
N ALA A 272 -1.74 -9.68 -37.18
CA ALA A 272 -0.76 -10.35 -38.03
C ALA A 272 -1.02 -11.85 -38.19
N ALA A 273 -1.58 -12.51 -37.17
CA ALA A 273 -1.92 -13.93 -37.18
C ALA A 273 -3.30 -14.24 -37.79
N ALA A 274 -4.08 -13.22 -38.16
CA ALA A 274 -5.36 -13.43 -38.83
C ALA A 274 -5.13 -14.15 -40.16
N PRO A 275 -5.69 -15.36 -40.37
CA PRO A 275 -5.48 -16.10 -41.60
C PRO A 275 -5.97 -15.26 -42.77
N THR A 276 -5.08 -15.00 -43.73
CA THR A 276 -5.45 -14.44 -45.04
C THR A 276 -6.48 -15.37 -45.64
N ALA A 277 -7.76 -14.99 -45.51
CA ALA A 277 -8.86 -15.77 -46.07
C ALA A 277 -8.55 -16.01 -47.55
N PRO A 278 -8.59 -17.27 -48.03
CA PRO A 278 -8.37 -17.55 -49.44
C PRO A 278 -9.38 -16.73 -50.22
N ARG A 279 -8.87 -15.88 -51.11
CA ARG A 279 -9.65 -15.01 -51.98
C ARG A 279 -10.66 -15.90 -52.72
N ALA A 280 -11.89 -15.95 -52.23
CA ALA A 280 -12.95 -16.71 -52.84
C ALA A 280 -13.14 -16.17 -54.27
N ARG A 281 -12.81 -17.00 -55.25
CA ARG A 281 -12.96 -16.71 -56.67
C ARG A 281 -14.45 -16.44 -56.90
N ARG A 282 -14.81 -15.17 -57.11
CA ARG A 282 -16.19 -14.72 -57.39
C ARG A 282 -16.71 -15.46 -58.61
N THR A 283 -17.47 -16.52 -58.41
CA THR A 283 -18.36 -17.05 -59.43
C THR A 283 -19.60 -16.16 -59.48
N ARG A 284 -19.90 -15.72 -60.70
CA ARG A 284 -20.92 -14.74 -61.06
C ARG A 284 -22.31 -15.30 -60.71
N PRO A 285 -23.20 -14.58 -59.99
CA PRO A 285 -24.54 -15.07 -59.72
C PRO A 285 -25.38 -15.01 -61.00
N ARG A 286 -26.02 -16.14 -61.31
CA ARG A 286 -27.01 -16.26 -62.38
C ARG A 286 -28.37 -15.78 -61.85
N LYS A 287 -28.99 -14.82 -62.55
CA LYS A 287 -30.34 -14.32 -62.30
C LYS A 287 -31.39 -15.42 -62.51
N ALA A 288 -32.15 -15.75 -61.47
CA ALA A 288 -33.50 -16.33 -61.50
C ALA A 288 -34.01 -16.24 -60.04
N GLY A 289 -35.26 -16.00 -59.70
CA GLY A 289 -36.49 -15.79 -60.41
C GLY A 289 -37.48 -15.25 -59.37
N ARG A 290 -38.42 -14.46 -59.85
CA ARG A 290 -39.40 -13.67 -59.09
C ARG A 290 -40.55 -14.58 -58.66
N THR A 291 -40.84 -14.70 -57.38
CA THR A 291 -42.13 -15.23 -56.88
C THR A 291 -42.73 -14.37 -55.78
N ARG A 292 -44.05 -14.21 -55.90
CA ARG A 292 -44.96 -13.30 -55.19
C ARG A 292 -45.47 -13.89 -53.87
N THR A 293 -45.76 -12.97 -52.95
CA THR A 293 -46.90 -12.92 -52.00
C THR A 293 -47.17 -14.08 -51.03
N ALA A 294 -47.25 -13.76 -49.73
CA ALA A 294 -48.45 -14.04 -48.92
C ALA A 294 -48.46 -13.23 -47.60
N LYS A 295 -49.57 -12.52 -47.41
CA LYS A 295 -50.08 -11.94 -46.15
C LYS A 295 -50.26 -13.01 -45.06
N LYS A 296 -49.96 -12.67 -43.79
CA LYS A 296 -50.68 -13.10 -42.58
C LYS A 296 -50.24 -12.20 -41.41
N ALA A 297 -51.09 -11.25 -41.00
CA ALA A 297 -52.11 -11.39 -39.96
C ALA A 297 -51.51 -11.44 -38.53
N ALA A 298 -51.68 -10.33 -37.81
CA ALA A 298 -51.44 -10.18 -36.38
C ALA A 298 -52.49 -10.93 -35.55
N PRO A 299 -52.17 -11.21 -34.27
CA PRO A 299 -53.18 -11.04 -33.23
C PRO A 299 -52.71 -10.14 -32.09
N ARG A 300 -53.68 -9.34 -31.63
CA ARG A 300 -53.66 -8.51 -30.44
C ARG A 300 -53.63 -9.36 -29.15
N ARG A 301 -53.29 -8.63 -28.07
CA ARG A 301 -53.90 -8.66 -26.71
C ARG A 301 -53.21 -9.58 -25.70
N LYS A 302 -52.68 -9.02 -24.60
CA LYS A 302 -53.44 -8.75 -23.36
C LYS A 302 -52.61 -7.96 -22.33
N VAL A 303 -53.33 -7.06 -21.68
CA VAL A 303 -52.98 -6.29 -20.48
C VAL A 303 -53.17 -7.19 -19.25
N ALA A 304 -52.26 -7.10 -18.28
CA ALA A 304 -52.48 -7.20 -16.83
C ALA A 304 -51.13 -7.10 -16.10
N VAL A 305 -50.94 -6.68 -14.84
CA VAL A 305 -51.69 -5.99 -13.78
C VAL A 305 -50.60 -5.70 -12.73
N ALA A 306 -50.73 -4.60 -11.99
CA ALA A 306 -49.85 -4.15 -10.93
C ALA A 306 -49.67 -5.18 -9.78
N ARG A 307 -48.45 -5.24 -9.21
CA ARG A 307 -48.21 -5.80 -7.86
C ARG A 307 -47.87 -4.67 -6.89
N LYS A 308 -48.70 -4.57 -5.84
CA LYS A 308 -48.52 -3.71 -4.66
C LYS A 308 -47.33 -4.19 -3.79
N PRO A 309 -46.73 -3.30 -2.98
CA PRO A 309 -45.67 -3.65 -2.04
C PRO A 309 -46.22 -4.29 -0.75
N ALA A 310 -45.44 -5.23 -0.20
CA ALA A 310 -45.73 -5.92 1.05
C ALA A 310 -45.46 -5.02 2.27
N LYS A 311 -46.37 -5.14 3.24
CA LYS A 311 -46.39 -4.55 4.59
C LYS A 311 -45.08 -4.74 5.36
N LYS A 312 -44.54 -3.64 5.91
CA LYS A 312 -43.66 -3.67 7.08
C LYS A 312 -44.51 -3.97 8.32
N THR A 313 -44.22 -5.07 9.01
CA THR A 313 -44.71 -5.36 10.35
C THR A 313 -43.75 -4.76 11.37
N SER A 314 -44.25 -3.77 12.11
CA SER A 314 -43.65 -3.25 13.32
C SER A 314 -43.94 -4.20 14.48
N ALA A 315 -42.91 -4.84 15.04
CA ALA A 315 -42.99 -5.58 16.29
C ALA A 315 -42.12 -4.90 17.36
N LYS A 316 -42.84 -4.43 18.37
CA LYS A 316 -42.44 -3.84 19.65
C LYS A 316 -42.01 -4.96 20.62
N LYS A 317 -41.27 -4.59 21.68
CA LYS A 317 -40.84 -5.36 22.88
C LYS A 317 -39.46 -6.04 22.69
N LYS A 318 -38.55 -6.05 23.67
CA LYS A 318 -38.63 -5.90 25.13
C LYS A 318 -37.20 -5.68 25.65
N SER A 319 -37.00 -4.75 26.58
CA SER A 319 -35.86 -4.79 27.51
C SER A 319 -35.94 -6.07 28.35
N PRO A 320 -34.80 -6.64 28.76
CA PRO A 320 -34.59 -6.68 30.21
C PRO A 320 -33.12 -6.58 30.69
N ALA A 321 -33.05 -6.27 31.98
CA ALA A 321 -32.07 -6.75 32.95
C ALA A 321 -30.64 -6.19 32.94
N LYS A 322 -30.48 -5.22 33.86
CA LYS A 322 -29.33 -5.06 34.75
C LYS A 322 -28.64 -6.41 35.04
N SER A 323 -27.32 -6.42 34.93
CA SER A 323 -26.44 -7.41 35.57
C SER A 323 -25.31 -6.71 36.33
N PRO A 324 -24.79 -7.36 37.37
CA PRO A 324 -24.32 -6.69 38.58
C PRO A 324 -22.84 -6.29 38.55
N ALA A 325 -22.54 -5.36 39.46
CA ALA A 325 -21.24 -4.79 39.75
C ALA A 325 -20.12 -5.83 39.92
N LYS A 326 -18.98 -5.53 39.30
CA LYS A 326 -17.70 -6.21 39.51
C LYS A 326 -17.02 -5.61 40.75
N PRO A 327 -16.45 -6.41 41.67
CA PRO A 327 -15.77 -5.90 42.85
C PRO A 327 -14.40 -5.27 42.51
N PRO A 328 -13.88 -4.36 43.36
CA PRO A 328 -12.73 -3.53 43.05
C PRO A 328 -11.40 -4.29 43.12
N ALA A 329 -10.49 -3.93 42.20
CA ALA A 329 -9.11 -4.37 42.19
C ALA A 329 -8.38 -3.89 43.46
N LYS A 330 -7.72 -4.84 44.13
CA LYS A 330 -6.90 -4.58 45.32
C LYS A 330 -5.72 -3.70 44.96
N SER A 331 -5.64 -2.55 45.64
CA SER A 331 -4.45 -1.71 45.79
C SER A 331 -3.31 -2.51 46.40
N ARG A 332 -2.11 -2.49 45.79
CA ARG A 332 -0.88 -2.88 46.46
C ARG A 332 -0.01 -1.65 46.64
N LYS A 333 0.10 -1.25 47.91
CA LYS A 333 0.93 -0.15 48.41
C LYS A 333 2.42 -0.44 48.20
N THR A 334 3.11 0.66 47.91
CA THR A 334 4.52 0.95 48.10
C THR A 334 5.06 0.56 49.49
N ALA A 335 6.31 0.10 49.55
CA ALA A 335 7.22 0.39 50.66
C ALA A 335 8.67 0.42 50.16
N ALA A 336 9.39 1.43 50.65
CA ALA A 336 10.73 1.84 50.30
C ALA A 336 11.81 1.22 51.21
N ALA A 337 13.06 1.70 51.02
CA ALA A 337 14.21 1.68 51.94
C ALA A 337 15.07 0.38 51.92
N VAL A 338 16.41 0.37 52.03
CA VAL A 338 17.42 1.40 52.31
C VAL A 338 18.85 0.82 52.10
N LYS A 339 19.80 1.68 51.70
CA LYS A 339 21.28 1.70 51.90
C LYS A 339 22.12 0.43 51.69
N LYS A 340 23.21 0.57 50.92
CA LYS A 340 24.57 0.73 51.49
C LYS A 340 25.60 1.23 50.49
N ALA A 341 26.44 2.12 51.02
CA ALA A 341 27.61 2.73 50.40
C ALA A 341 28.77 1.74 50.21
N GLY A 342 29.61 1.98 49.21
CA GLY A 342 30.84 1.23 48.96
C GLY A 342 31.86 2.06 48.16
N LYS A 343 32.61 2.88 48.89
CA LYS A 343 33.75 3.72 48.49
C LYS A 343 34.94 2.85 48.06
N LYS A 344 35.66 3.18 46.96
CA LYS A 344 37.09 2.86 46.68
C LYS A 344 37.53 3.61 45.39
N THR A 345 38.12 4.80 45.51
CA THR A 345 39.58 5.11 45.45
C THR A 345 40.26 4.93 44.08
N ALA A 346 40.55 6.09 43.48
CA ALA A 346 41.72 6.52 42.73
C ALA A 346 42.73 5.49 42.17
N LYS A 347 43.08 5.66 40.89
CA LYS A 347 44.46 5.54 40.44
C LYS A 347 44.76 6.47 39.26
N THR A 348 45.62 7.44 39.57
CA THR A 348 46.37 8.35 38.72
C THR A 348 47.20 7.61 37.67
N ARG A 349 47.26 8.12 36.44
CA ARG A 349 48.43 7.93 35.56
C ARG A 349 48.59 9.12 34.61
N ALA A 350 49.48 10.02 35.00
CA ALA A 350 50.17 10.92 34.09
C ALA A 350 51.49 10.25 33.67
N ARG A 351 51.79 10.22 32.37
CA ARG A 351 53.18 10.17 31.91
C ARG A 351 53.34 10.77 30.51
N LYS A 352 54.16 11.81 30.47
CA LYS A 352 54.77 12.48 29.32
C LYS A 352 55.67 11.53 28.52
N SER A 353 55.70 11.71 27.20
CA SER A 353 56.85 11.43 26.31
C SER A 353 56.71 12.36 25.09
N LYS A 354 57.33 13.55 25.11
CA LYS A 354 58.66 13.92 24.56
C LYS A 354 58.81 13.73 23.04
N LYS A 355 58.80 14.88 22.35
CA LYS A 355 59.33 15.21 21.02
C LYS A 355 60.82 14.84 20.87
N ARG A 356 61.18 14.46 19.65
CA ARG A 356 62.45 14.67 18.91
C ARG A 356 61.99 14.93 17.46
N ALA A 357 62.25 16.04 16.76
CA ALA A 357 63.52 16.75 16.48
C ALA A 357 64.55 15.82 15.85
#